data_AF-A0A9W4MKC6-F1
#
_entry.id   AF-A0A9W4MKC6-F1
#
_cell.length_a   1.000
_cell.length_b   1.000
_cell.length_c   1.000
_cell.angle_alpha   90.00
_cell.angle_beta   90.00
_cell.angle_gamma   90.00
#
_symmetry.space_group_name_H-M   'P 1'
#
loop_
_entity.id
_entity.type
_entity.pdbx_description
1 polymer ?
#
loop_
_entity_poly.entity_id
_entity_poly.type
_entity_poly.pdbx_seq_one_letter_code
_entity_poly.pdbx_strand_id
1 'polypeptide(L)'
;MFALASSVPFRTSILSPPSSKMYTSAVRARMATSFAARRGFSTTRTQLGSPYHYAEGPRTNIPFNPLTKFFFLRYWGFMIAGFGAPFAIAVWQTCKTK
;
A
#
# COMPACT_ATOMS: atom_id res chain seq x y z
N MET A 1 -18.71 73.89 5.37
CA MET A 1 -18.94 72.78 4.42
C MET A 1 -18.18 71.57 4.96
N PHE A 2 -18.91 70.53 5.36
CA PHE A 2 -18.40 69.36 6.09
C PHE A 2 -17.63 68.40 5.16
N ALA A 3 -16.49 67.91 5.65
CA ALA A 3 -15.70 66.85 5.01
C ALA A 3 -16.31 65.47 5.32
N LEU A 4 -16.62 64.68 4.30
CA LEU A 4 -17.13 63.31 4.42
C LEU A 4 -16.04 62.35 3.90
N ALA A 5 -15.20 61.85 4.81
CA ALA A 5 -14.29 60.75 4.52
C ALA A 5 -15.05 59.44 4.70
N SER A 6 -15.37 58.77 3.60
CA SER A 6 -15.95 57.42 3.62
C SER A 6 -14.85 56.40 3.98
N SER A 7 -14.87 55.89 5.20
CA SER A 7 -14.01 54.78 5.63
C SER A 7 -14.53 53.46 5.06
N VAL A 8 -13.78 52.85 4.14
CA VAL A 8 -14.03 51.49 3.64
C VAL A 8 -13.52 50.48 4.68
N PRO A 9 -14.35 49.56 5.21
CA PRO A 9 -13.85 48.54 6.13
C PRO A 9 -13.10 47.46 5.34
N PHE A 10 -11.79 47.32 5.60
CA PHE A 10 -11.00 46.17 5.18
C PHE A 10 -11.49 44.93 5.93
N ARG A 11 -12.35 44.13 5.28
CA ARG A 11 -12.83 42.84 5.80
C ARG A 11 -11.69 41.83 5.71
N THR A 12 -10.96 41.64 6.80
CA THR A 12 -10.19 40.41 7.01
C THR A 12 -11.17 39.26 7.12
N SER A 13 -11.31 38.46 6.06
CA SER A 13 -11.92 37.13 6.16
C SER A 13 -11.07 36.30 7.11
N ILE A 14 -11.50 36.29 8.37
CA ILE A 14 -10.95 35.48 9.44
C ILE A 14 -11.07 34.02 8.99
N LEU A 15 -9.96 33.43 8.53
CA LEU A 15 -9.85 31.99 8.40
C LEU A 15 -10.00 31.45 9.82
N SER A 16 -11.14 30.83 10.12
CA SER A 16 -11.36 30.20 11.42
C SER A 16 -10.21 29.23 11.69
N PRO A 17 -9.61 29.23 12.91
CA PRO A 17 -8.56 28.30 13.22
C PRO A 17 -9.08 26.88 13.01
N PRO A 18 -8.33 26.00 12.32
CA PRO A 18 -8.74 24.61 12.16
C PRO A 18 -8.95 24.04 13.57
N SER A 19 -10.08 23.36 13.78
CA SER A 19 -10.37 22.74 15.08
C SER A 19 -9.17 21.89 15.52
N SER A 20 -8.94 21.75 16.83
CA SER A 20 -7.82 20.97 17.37
C SER A 20 -7.68 19.56 16.76
N LYS A 21 -8.81 18.96 16.36
CA LYS A 21 -8.87 17.69 15.61
C LYS A 21 -8.26 17.79 14.21
N MET A 22 -8.52 18.88 13.49
CA MET A 22 -7.97 19.16 12.15
C MET A 22 -6.50 19.58 12.20
N TYR A 23 -6.08 20.29 13.24
CA TYR A 23 -4.66 20.60 13.47
C TYR A 23 -3.87 19.31 13.74
N THR A 24 -4.39 18.45 14.61
CA THR A 24 -3.76 17.16 14.94
C THR A 24 -3.69 16.22 13.73
N SER A 25 -4.75 16.18 12.91
CA SER A 25 -4.76 15.36 11.69
C SER A 25 -3.75 15.87 10.65
N ALA A 26 -3.63 17.19 10.47
CA ALA A 26 -2.66 17.79 9.56
C ALA A 26 -1.21 17.52 10.01
N VAL A 27 -0.92 17.61 11.31
CA VAL A 27 0.39 17.27 11.87
C VAL A 27 0.70 15.79 11.68
N ARG A 28 -0.27 14.90 11.95
CA ARG A 28 -0.10 13.45 11.77
C ARG A 28 0.13 13.06 10.30
N ALA A 29 -0.57 13.71 9.37
CA ALA A 29 -0.39 13.51 7.94
C ALA A 29 1.02 13.91 7.49
N ARG A 30 1.53 15.05 7.95
CA ARG A 30 2.90 15.51 7.66
C ARG A 30 3.96 14.54 8.20
N MET A 31 3.79 14.06 9.43
CA MET A 31 4.70 13.08 10.05
C MET A 31 4.68 11.73 9.32
N ALA A 32 3.51 11.30 8.83
CA ALA A 32 3.38 10.09 8.02
C ALA A 32 4.13 10.21 6.67
N THR A 33 4.07 11.38 6.02
CA THR A 33 4.85 11.66 4.81
C THR A 33 6.35 11.64 5.09
N SER A 34 6.80 12.19 6.22
CA SER A 34 8.21 12.15 6.62
C SER A 34 8.73 10.72 6.84
N PHE A 35 7.91 9.83 7.41
CA PHE A 35 8.27 8.41 7.57
C PHE A 35 8.36 7.68 6.23
N ALA A 36 7.43 7.97 5.29
CA ALA A 36 7.46 7.40 3.94
C ALA A 36 8.65 7.91 3.10
N ALA A 37 9.02 9.19 3.25
CA ALA A 37 10.14 9.80 2.55
C ALA A 37 11.53 9.33 3.05
N ARG A 38 11.62 8.90 4.32
CA ARG A 38 12.85 8.32 4.90
C ARG A 38 13.00 6.83 4.62
N ARG A 39 12.05 6.19 3.92
CA ARG A 39 12.27 4.84 3.39
C ARG A 39 13.34 5.00 2.31
N GLY A 40 14.58 4.61 2.64
CA GLY A 40 15.71 4.59 1.71
C GLY A 40 15.44 3.59 0.60
N PHE A 41 14.63 4.00 -0.37
CA PHE A 41 14.38 3.28 -1.60
C PHE A 41 15.67 3.29 -2.41
N SER A 42 16.56 2.37 -2.08
CA SER A 42 17.76 2.10 -2.84
C SER A 42 17.37 1.24 -4.04
N THR A 43 17.47 1.80 -5.24
CA THR A 43 17.49 0.99 -6.45
C THR A 43 18.93 0.55 -6.68
N THR A 44 19.23 -0.74 -6.56
CA THR A 44 20.50 -1.27 -7.05
C THR A 44 20.55 -1.00 -8.55
N ARG A 45 21.63 -0.39 -9.05
CA ARG A 45 21.84 -0.18 -10.49
C ARG A 45 21.70 -1.52 -11.21
N THR A 46 20.96 -1.56 -12.30
CA THR A 46 20.80 -2.77 -13.12
C THR A 46 22.17 -3.30 -13.55
N GLN A 47 22.50 -4.52 -13.13
CA GLN A 47 23.78 -5.15 -13.45
C GLN A 47 23.68 -5.79 -14.83
N LEU A 48 23.72 -4.96 -15.87
CA LEU A 48 23.46 -5.37 -17.26
C LEU A 48 24.65 -6.12 -17.93
N GLY A 49 25.57 -6.69 -17.15
CA GLY A 49 26.83 -7.26 -17.65
C GLY A 49 26.77 -8.72 -18.08
N SER A 50 25.64 -9.42 -17.87
CA SER A 50 25.49 -10.85 -18.17
C SER A 50 24.63 -11.06 -19.43
N PRO A 51 24.98 -11.99 -20.34
CA PRO A 51 24.16 -12.36 -21.51
C PRO A 51 22.72 -12.80 -21.17
N TYR A 52 22.48 -13.21 -19.92
CA TYR A 52 21.16 -13.55 -19.42
C TYR A 52 20.64 -12.38 -18.57
N HIS A 53 19.62 -11.68 -19.06
CA HIS A 53 18.87 -10.67 -18.31
C HIS A 53 17.51 -11.20 -17.95
N TYR A 54 17.35 -11.51 -16.67
CA TYR A 54 16.04 -11.71 -16.08
C TYR A 54 15.43 -10.36 -15.81
N ALA A 55 14.09 -10.29 -15.85
CA ALA A 55 13.42 -9.07 -15.47
C ALA A 55 13.87 -8.67 -14.05
N GLU A 56 14.41 -7.48 -13.91
CA GLU A 56 14.62 -6.82 -12.63
C GLU A 56 13.36 -6.03 -12.24
N GLY A 57 12.97 -6.08 -10.97
CA GLY A 57 11.88 -5.27 -10.46
C GLY A 57 11.09 -5.95 -9.35
N PRO A 58 10.21 -5.21 -8.66
CA PRO A 58 9.34 -5.80 -7.67
C PRO A 58 8.54 -6.95 -8.30
N ARG A 59 8.62 -8.13 -7.67
CA ARG A 59 7.88 -9.36 -8.05
C ARG A 59 8.48 -10.15 -9.22
N THR A 60 9.63 -9.78 -9.75
CA THR A 60 10.30 -10.60 -10.78
C THR A 60 11.02 -11.82 -10.19
N ASN A 61 11.20 -11.85 -8.86
CA ASN A 61 11.82 -12.95 -8.12
C ASN A 61 10.82 -14.06 -7.68
N ILE A 62 9.51 -13.87 -7.88
CA ILE A 62 8.51 -14.86 -7.46
C ILE A 62 8.04 -15.71 -8.64
N PRO A 63 7.90 -17.03 -8.47
CA PRO A 63 7.59 -17.96 -9.55
C PRO A 63 6.10 -17.95 -9.96
N PHE A 64 5.29 -17.03 -9.42
CA PHE A 64 3.86 -16.92 -9.71
C PHE A 64 3.47 -15.47 -9.94
N ASN A 65 2.46 -15.25 -10.79
CA ASN A 65 1.95 -13.91 -11.12
C ASN A 65 0.83 -13.49 -10.15
N PRO A 66 1.03 -12.46 -9.30
CA PRO A 66 0.00 -12.02 -8.36
C PRO A 66 -0.97 -10.96 -8.92
N LEU A 67 -0.83 -10.51 -10.18
CA LEU A 67 -1.71 -9.49 -10.80
C LEU A 67 -2.93 -10.08 -11.53
N THR A 68 -3.10 -11.40 -11.53
CA THR A 68 -4.25 -12.00 -12.21
C THR A 68 -5.55 -11.70 -11.44
N LYS A 69 -6.67 -11.43 -12.15
CA LYS A 69 -8.00 -11.16 -11.55
C LYS A 69 -8.40 -12.20 -10.50
N PHE A 70 -8.03 -13.46 -10.72
CA PHE A 70 -8.35 -14.58 -9.86
C PHE A 70 -7.17 -15.03 -8.98
N PHE A 71 -6.22 -14.13 -8.68
CA PHE A 71 -5.06 -14.47 -7.84
C PHE A 71 -5.49 -14.98 -6.46
N PHE A 72 -6.52 -14.39 -5.86
CA PHE A 72 -7.02 -14.82 -4.55
C PHE A 72 -7.48 -16.29 -4.58
N LEU A 73 -8.20 -16.71 -5.62
CA LEU A 73 -8.64 -18.10 -5.78
C LEU A 73 -7.45 -19.04 -5.93
N ARG A 74 -6.47 -18.67 -6.75
CA ARG A 74 -5.26 -19.47 -6.96
C ARG A 74 -4.44 -19.61 -5.67
N TYR A 75 -4.28 -18.51 -4.93
CA TYR A 75 -3.56 -18.48 -3.67
C TYR A 75 -4.25 -19.35 -2.61
N TRP A 76 -5.55 -19.14 -2.38
CA TRP A 76 -6.31 -19.95 -1.42
C TRP A 76 -6.44 -21.41 -1.83
N GLY A 77 -6.62 -21.68 -3.13
CA GLY A 77 -6.62 -23.04 -3.66
C GLY A 77 -5.31 -23.78 -3.37
N PHE A 78 -4.16 -23.11 -3.57
CA PHE A 78 -2.85 -23.68 -3.24
C PHE A 78 -2.71 -23.95 -1.73
N MET A 79 -3.14 -23.02 -0.88
CA MET A 79 -3.10 -23.18 0.58
C MET A 79 -3.98 -24.35 1.04
N ILE A 80 -5.22 -24.43 0.55
CA ILE A 80 -6.17 -25.49 0.89
C ILE A 80 -5.67 -26.84 0.37
N ALA A 81 -5.11 -26.91 -0.84
CA ALA A 81 -4.58 -28.15 -1.39
C ALA A 81 -3.38 -28.66 -0.56
N GLY A 82 -2.40 -27.79 -0.27
CA GLY A 82 -1.23 -28.16 0.52
C GLY A 82 -1.58 -28.56 1.96
N PHE A 83 -2.47 -27.80 2.61
CA PHE A 83 -2.91 -28.12 3.96
C PHE A 83 -3.87 -29.32 4.02
N GLY A 84 -4.75 -29.46 3.03
CA GLY A 84 -5.77 -30.51 2.97
C GLY A 84 -5.24 -31.87 2.49
N ALA A 85 -4.14 -31.90 1.74
CA ALA A 85 -3.52 -33.13 1.22
C ALA A 85 -3.32 -34.23 2.28
N PRO A 86 -2.69 -33.98 3.46
CA PRO A 86 -2.53 -35.02 4.47
C PRO A 86 -3.85 -35.58 5.00
N PHE A 87 -4.90 -34.76 5.12
CA PHE A 87 -6.22 -35.21 5.60
C PHE A 87 -6.96 -36.03 4.56
N ALA A 88 -6.91 -35.62 3.29
CA ALA A 88 -7.48 -36.40 2.18
C ALA A 88 -6.81 -37.78 2.09
N ILE A 89 -5.48 -37.84 2.26
CA ILE A 89 -4.73 -39.10 2.31
C ILE A 89 -5.17 -39.94 3.53
N ALA A 90 -5.31 -39.34 4.72
CA ALA A 90 -5.75 -40.06 5.90
C ALA A 90 -7.13 -40.71 5.69
N VAL A 91 -8.10 -39.96 5.17
CA VAL A 91 -9.43 -40.50 4.84
C VAL A 91 -9.31 -41.65 3.83
N TRP A 92 -8.51 -41.47 2.78
CA TRP A 92 -8.29 -42.54 1.80
C TRP A 92 -7.73 -43.80 2.43
N GLN A 93 -6.73 -43.68 3.32
CA GLN A 93 -6.17 -44.84 4.02
C GLN A 93 -7.22 -45.55 4.89
N THR A 94 -8.14 -44.81 5.55
CA THR A 94 -9.22 -45.42 6.34
C THR A 94 -10.25 -46.19 5.50
N CYS A 95 -10.39 -45.85 4.22
CA CYS A 95 -11.29 -46.53 3.30
C CYS A 95 -10.62 -47.67 2.52
N LYS A 96 -9.29 -47.67 2.40
CA LYS A 96 -8.53 -48.63 1.59
C LYS A 96 -8.54 -50.06 2.16
N THR A 97 -8.75 -50.23 3.46
CA THR A 97 -8.73 -51.54 4.15
C THR A 97 -10.12 -51.99 4.58
N LYS A 98 -11.17 -51.40 4.00
CA LYS A 98 -12.54 -51.89 4.11
C LYS A 98 -12.82 -52.94 3.05
#